data_AF-A0A151RQ81-F1
#
_entry.id   AF-A0A151RQ81-F1
#
_cell.length_a   1.000
_cell.length_b   1.000
_cell.length_c   1.000
_cell.angle_alpha   90.00
_cell.angle_beta   90.00
_cell.angle_gamma   90.00
#
_symmetry.space_group_name_H-M   'P 1'
#
loop_
_entity.id
_entity.type
_entity.pdbx_description
1 polymer ?
#
loop_
_entity_poly.entity_id
_entity_poly.type
_entity_poly.pdbx_seq_one_letter_code
_entity_poly.pdbx_strand_id
1 'polypeptide(L)' 'MLESRGVPVDWDYFKRVFLEKYFPDNVRYAMEVEFMRLQQRNMSVSEYAMRFEHLARFYS' A
#
# COMPACT_ATOMS: atom_id res chain seq x y z
N MET A 1 9.22 20.21 11.20
CA MET A 1 9.20 18.93 11.96
C MET A 1 7.85 18.81 12.63
N LEU A 2 7.24 17.63 12.65
CA LEU A 2 6.01 17.38 13.42
C LEU A 2 6.38 17.30 14.90
N GLU A 3 6.40 18.45 15.56
CA GLU A 3 6.69 18.56 16.99
C GLU A 3 5.43 18.26 17.79
N SER A 4 5.31 17.02 18.27
CA SER A 4 4.48 16.71 19.43
C SER A 4 5.41 16.45 20.60
N ARG A 5 5.53 17.44 21.49
CA ARG A 5 6.07 17.32 22.86
C ARG A 5 7.56 17.00 23.00
N GLY A 6 8.43 17.66 22.24
CA GLY A 6 9.86 17.80 22.60
C GLY A 6 10.69 16.51 22.58
N VAL A 7 10.15 15.40 22.05
CA VAL A 7 10.92 14.20 21.73
C VAL A 7 11.26 14.27 20.25
N PRO A 8 12.54 14.19 19.85
CA PRO A 8 12.91 14.07 18.44
C PRO A 8 12.24 12.81 17.90
N VAL A 9 11.25 12.99 17.03
CA VAL A 9 10.68 11.88 16.30
C VAL A 9 11.74 11.44 15.29
N ASP A 10 12.32 10.27 15.52
CA ASP A 10 13.19 9.67 14.53
C ASP A 10 12.40 9.40 13.23
N TRP A 11 13.09 9.43 12.09
CA TRP A 11 12.45 9.27 10.79
C TRP A 11 11.77 7.91 10.62
N ASP A 12 12.24 6.88 11.32
CA ASP A 12 11.68 5.52 11.25
C ASP A 12 10.35 5.41 12.01
N TYR A 13 10.24 6.07 13.16
CA TYR A 13 9.04 6.20 13.96
C TYR A 13 7.98 6.99 13.20
N PHE A 14 8.36 8.13 12.60
CA PHE A 14 7.44 8.89 11.75
C PHE A 14 6.90 8.03 10.60
N LYS A 15 7.79 7.34 9.86
CA LYS A 15 7.38 6.46 8.77
C LYS A 15 6.42 5.38 9.25
N ARG A 16 6.69 4.72 10.38
CA ARG A 16 5.82 3.67 10.93
C ARG A 16 4.43 4.19 11.24
N VAL A 17 4.32 5.25 12.05
CA VAL A 17 3.03 5.82 12.46
C VAL A 17 2.26 6.40 11.27
N PHE A 18 2.98 7.01 10.31
CA PHE A 18 2.38 7.51 9.08
C PHE A 18 1.80 6.37 8.23
N LEU A 19 2.57 5.30 8.03
CA LEU A 19 2.11 4.14 7.27
C LEU A 19 0.95 3.43 7.97
N GLU A 20 0.99 3.22 9.28
CA GLU A 20 -0.14 2.62 10.03
C GLU A 20 -1.42 3.46 9.90
N LYS A 21 -1.30 4.79 9.95
CA LYS A 21 -2.45 5.70 9.88
C LYS A 21 -3.08 5.79 8.48
N TYR A 22 -2.26 5.83 7.44
CA TYR A 22 -2.71 6.11 6.07
C TYR A 22 -2.74 4.86 5.17
N PHE A 23 -2.01 3.81 5.53
CA PHE A 23 -1.94 2.53 4.84
C PHE A 23 -2.15 1.37 5.84
N PRO A 24 -3.31 1.31 6.50
CA PRO A 24 -3.57 0.27 7.49
C PRO A 24 -3.49 -1.12 6.87
N ASP A 25 -3.08 -2.11 7.68
CA ASP A 25 -2.83 -3.48 7.22
C ASP A 25 -4.04 -4.12 6.52
N ASN A 26 -5.25 -3.70 6.87
CA ASN A 26 -6.47 -4.14 6.19
C ASN A 26 -6.53 -3.72 4.71
N VAL A 27 -6.02 -2.54 4.37
CA VAL A 27 -5.95 -2.04 2.98
C VAL A 27 -4.87 -2.81 2.23
N ARG A 28 -3.70 -3.03 2.84
CA ARG A 28 -2.65 -3.87 2.24
C ARG A 28 -3.16 -5.28 1.96
N TYR A 29 -3.75 -5.93 2.96
CA TYR A 29 -4.30 -7.28 2.83
C TYR A 29 -5.40 -7.35 1.76
N ALA A 30 -6.28 -6.35 1.68
CA ALA A 30 -7.28 -6.30 0.61
C ALA A 30 -6.65 -6.23 -0.78
N MET A 31 -5.59 -5.42 -0.95
CA MET A 31 -4.85 -5.33 -2.22
C MET A 31 -4.12 -6.63 -2.56
N GLU A 32 -3.52 -7.31 -1.57
CA GLU A 32 -2.89 -8.62 -1.77
C GLU A 32 -3.90 -9.70 -2.18
N VAL A 33 -5.07 -9.74 -1.54
CA VAL A 33 -6.16 -10.66 -1.92
C VAL A 33 -6.66 -10.35 -3.32
N GLU A 34 -6.78 -9.08 -3.69
CA GLU A 34 -7.16 -8.67 -5.04
C GLU A 34 -6.11 -9.11 -6.07
N PHE A 35 -4.83 -8.92 -5.77
CA PHE A 35 -3.72 -9.35 -6.62
C PHE A 35 -3.74 -10.86 -6.87
N MET A 36 -3.89 -11.66 -5.81
CA MET A 36 -3.94 -13.13 -5.88
C MET A 36 -5.13 -13.65 -6.71
N ARG A 37 -6.22 -12.88 -6.77
CA ARG A 37 -7.43 -13.22 -7.51
C ARG A 37 -7.50 -12.52 -8.88
N LEU A 38 -6.50 -11.70 -9.22
CA LEU A 38 -6.51 -10.93 -10.45
C LEU A 38 -6.46 -11.88 -11.65
N GLN A 39 -7.43 -11.73 -12.53
CA GLN A 39 -7.55 -12.45 -13.79
C GLN A 39 -7.92 -11.45 -14.87
N GLN A 40 -7.37 -11.61 -16.07
CA GLN A 40 -7.63 -10.70 -17.19
C GLN A 40 -9.12 -10.59 -17.52
N ARG A 41 -9.85 -11.71 -17.56
CA ARG A 41 -11.28 -11.77 -17.90
C ARG A 41 -11.58 -10.96 -19.18
N ASN A 42 -12.41 -9.94 -19.07
CA ASN A 42 -12.88 -9.10 -20.17
C ASN A 42 -12.02 -7.82 -20.31
N MET A 43 -10.96 -7.67 -19.51
CA MET A 43 -10.05 -6.52 -19.62
C MET A 43 -9.19 -6.67 -20.87
N SER A 44 -8.91 -5.54 -21.52
CA SER A 44 -7.83 -5.47 -22.48
C SER A 44 -6.49 -5.80 -21.79
N VAL A 45 -5.51 -6.22 -22.58
CA VAL A 45 -4.16 -6.51 -22.07
C VAL A 45 -3.56 -5.30 -21.37
N SER A 46 -3.81 -4.09 -21.89
CA SER A 46 -3.33 -2.84 -21.28
C SER A 46 -3.96 -2.56 -19.93
N GLU A 47 -5.28 -2.73 -19.80
CA GLU A 47 -5.99 -2.53 -18.52
C GLU A 47 -5.54 -3.56 -17.46
N TYR A 48 -5.35 -4.81 -17.88
CA TYR A 48 -4.83 -5.84 -17.01
C TYR A 48 -3.40 -5.54 -16.54
N ALA A 49 -2.51 -5.13 -17.45
CA ALA A 49 -1.13 -4.78 -17.11
C ALA A 49 -1.07 -3.62 -16.10
N MET A 50 -1.84 -2.56 -16.34
CA MET A 50 -1.94 -1.44 -15.40
C MET A 50 -2.43 -1.88 -14.02
N ARG A 51 -3.45 -2.75 -13.97
CA ARG A 51 -4.00 -3.23 -12.69
C ARG A 51 -3.03 -4.17 -11.97
N PHE A 52 -2.32 -5.00 -12.71
CA PHE A 52 -1.27 -5.87 -12.18
C PHE A 52 -0.12 -5.06 -11.58
N GLU A 53 0.43 -4.08 -12.30
CA GLU A 53 1.52 -3.23 -11.82
C GLU A 53 1.13 -2.39 -10.59
N HIS A 54 -0.12 -1.92 -10.54
CA HIS A 54 -0.62 -1.20 -9.37
C HIS A 54 -0.67 -2.10 -8.14
N LEU A 55 -1.26 -3.29 -8.27
CA LEU A 55 -1.44 -4.23 -7.16
C LEU A 55 -0.11 -4.87 -6.70
N ALA A 56 0.82 -5.12 -7.62
CA ALA A 56 2.14 -5.68 -7.30
C ALA A 56 2.96 -4.81 -6.33
N ARG A 57 2.70 -3.49 -6.26
CA ARG A 57 3.39 -2.57 -5.32
C ARG A 57 3.03 -2.81 -3.86
N PHE A 58 1.92 -3.48 -3.60
CA PHE A 58 1.44 -3.80 -2.26
C PHE A 58 1.85 -5.20 -1.80
N TYR A 59 2.37 -6.02 -2.71
CA TYR A 59 2.87 -7.36 -2.42
C TYR A 59 4.38 -7.27 -2.14
N SER A 60 4.76 -7.19 -0.86
CA SER A 60 6.16 -7.10 -0.40
C SER A 60 6.36 -7.80 0.94
#